data_AF-A0A1I1UNF8-F1
#
_entry.id   AF-A0A1I1UNF8-F1
#
_cell.length_a   1.000
_cell.length_b   1.000
_cell.length_c   1.000
_cell.angle_alpha   90.00
_cell.angle_beta   90.00
_cell.angle_gamma   90.00
#
_symmetry.space_group_name_H-M   'P 1'
#
loop_
_entity.id
_entity.type
_entity.pdbx_description
1 polymer ?
#
loop_
_entity_poly.entity_id
_entity_poly.type
_entity_poly.pdbx_seq_one_letter_code
_entity_poly.pdbx_strand_id
1 'polypeptide(L)'
;MEGWECGNDTHNWNFPASGCPEGSQLNIRFQAPSCWDGVHLDSVDHRSHMAYPTDGACPDTHPVAVPMLEFKMAFPVDGDMSDVRLASGEGYSWHYDFINAWDPRTL
;
A
#
# COMPACT_ATOMS: atom_id res chain seq x y z
N MET A 1 -0.48 6.18 -2.29
CA MET A 1 -1.70 5.46 -2.67
C MET A 1 -1.78 4.22 -1.82
N GLU A 2 -2.78 4.18 -0.97
CA GLU A 2 -3.00 3.14 0.02
C GLU A 2 -4.51 2.88 0.09
N GLY A 3 -4.93 1.64 0.34
CA GLY A 3 -6.32 1.31 0.66
C GLY A 3 -7.11 0.60 -0.44
N TRP A 4 -8.42 0.48 -0.20
CA TRP A 4 -9.40 -0.13 -1.07
C TRP A 4 -9.78 0.82 -2.21
N GLU A 5 -9.94 0.25 -3.40
CA GLU A 5 -10.25 1.00 -4.62
C GLU A 5 -11.17 0.21 -5.56
N CYS A 6 -12.04 0.92 -6.29
CA CYS A 6 -12.72 0.38 -7.46
C CYS A 6 -13.16 1.49 -8.42
N GLY A 7 -12.95 1.27 -9.71
CA GLY A 7 -13.13 2.32 -10.72
C GLY A 7 -12.26 3.54 -10.41
N ASN A 8 -12.90 4.69 -10.17
CA ASN A 8 -12.23 5.94 -9.80
C ASN A 8 -12.24 6.21 -8.29
N ASP A 9 -12.86 5.34 -7.49
CA ASP A 9 -12.88 5.45 -6.04
C ASP A 9 -11.58 4.85 -5.49
N THR A 10 -10.81 5.65 -4.75
CA THR A 10 -9.47 5.31 -4.25
C THR A 10 -9.26 5.87 -2.85
N HIS A 11 -8.22 5.42 -2.15
CA HIS A 11 -7.87 5.89 -0.80
C HIS A 11 -8.93 5.60 0.28
N ASN A 12 -9.57 4.44 0.19
CA ASN A 12 -10.55 4.00 1.18
C ASN A 12 -9.94 3.09 2.24
N TRP A 13 -10.15 3.38 3.52
CA TRP A 13 -9.72 2.50 4.62
C TRP A 13 -10.65 1.31 4.84
N ASN A 14 -11.91 1.43 4.40
CA ASN A 14 -12.88 0.35 4.35
C ASN A 14 -13.32 0.13 2.90
N PHE A 15 -14.14 -0.90 2.65
CA PHE A 15 -14.74 -1.09 1.33
C PHE A 15 -15.54 0.15 0.91
N PRO A 16 -15.49 0.55 -0.38
CA PRO A 16 -16.24 1.71 -0.87
C PRO A 16 -17.73 1.60 -0.57
N ALA A 17 -18.25 2.48 0.29
CA ALA A 17 -19.65 2.46 0.73
C ALA A 17 -20.63 2.86 -0.39
N SER A 18 -20.12 3.54 -1.41
CA SER A 18 -20.79 3.85 -2.68
C SER A 18 -21.07 2.60 -3.53
N GLY A 19 -20.51 1.45 -3.17
CA GLY A 19 -20.45 0.28 -4.02
C GLY A 19 -19.36 0.42 -5.09
N CYS A 20 -19.17 -0.64 -5.87
CA CYS A 20 -18.25 -0.64 -6.99
C CYS A 20 -19.02 -0.61 -8.32
N PRO A 21 -18.62 0.22 -9.30
CA PRO A 21 -19.29 0.26 -10.60
C PRO A 21 -19.38 -1.14 -11.24
N GLU A 22 -20.51 -1.47 -11.88
CA GLU A 22 -20.65 -2.74 -12.61
C GLU A 22 -19.55 -2.90 -13.67
N GLY A 23 -18.99 -4.10 -13.76
CA GLY A 23 -17.86 -4.42 -14.63
C GLY A 23 -16.50 -3.90 -14.13
N SER A 24 -16.46 -3.23 -12.98
CA SER A 24 -15.21 -2.96 -12.27
C SER A 24 -14.83 -4.16 -11.38
N GLN A 25 -13.87 -3.96 -10.49
CA GLN A 25 -13.50 -4.95 -9.50
C GLN A 25 -13.04 -4.22 -8.24
N LEU A 26 -13.36 -4.76 -7.08
CA LEU A 26 -12.74 -4.34 -5.83
C LEU A 26 -11.25 -4.68 -5.86
N ASN A 27 -10.41 -3.72 -5.51
CA ASN A 27 -8.97 -3.95 -5.34
C ASN A 27 -8.51 -3.39 -4.00
N ILE A 28 -7.38 -3.92 -3.54
CA ILE A 28 -6.56 -3.31 -2.50
C ILE A 28 -5.20 -2.97 -3.12
N ARG A 29 -4.73 -1.75 -2.90
CA ARG A 29 -3.41 -1.29 -3.33
C ARG A 29 -2.68 -0.64 -2.17
N PHE A 30 -1.50 -1.14 -1.84
CA PHE A 30 -0.59 -0.51 -0.89
C PHE A 30 0.77 -0.32 -1.51
N GLN A 31 1.35 0.86 -1.29
CA GLN A 31 2.69 1.19 -1.71
C GLN A 31 3.50 1.53 -0.46
N ALA A 32 4.68 0.95 -0.28
CA ALA A 32 5.57 1.30 0.83
C ALA A 32 6.27 2.63 0.55
N PRO A 33 6.68 3.36 1.60
CA PRO A 33 7.73 4.35 1.50
C PRO A 33 8.98 3.75 0.84
N SER A 34 9.62 4.50 -0.05
CA SER A 34 10.77 4.03 -0.83
C SER A 34 12.00 4.95 -0.73
N CYS A 35 12.02 5.83 0.28
CA CYS A 35 13.12 6.73 0.59
C CYS A 35 13.52 6.55 2.04
N TRP A 36 14.77 6.20 2.28
CA TRP A 36 15.35 5.97 3.60
C TRP A 36 16.20 7.18 4.03
N ASP A 37 16.18 7.50 5.33
CA ASP A 37 16.96 8.60 5.91
C ASP A 37 18.48 8.43 5.84
N GLY A 38 18.96 7.22 5.55
CA GLY A 38 20.38 6.90 5.44
C GLY A 38 21.08 6.74 6.79
N VAL A 39 20.34 6.83 7.90
CA VAL A 39 20.89 6.88 9.26
C VAL A 39 20.28 5.78 10.13
N HIS A 40 18.95 5.66 10.17
CA HIS A 40 18.25 4.82 11.12
C HIS A 40 17.64 3.59 10.43
N LEU A 41 18.07 2.40 10.84
CA LEU A 41 17.42 1.16 10.39
C LEU A 41 15.99 1.01 10.98
N ASP A 42 15.72 1.70 12.07
CA ASP A 42 14.42 1.78 12.73
C ASP A 42 14.34 3.09 13.54
N SER A 43 13.14 3.65 13.68
CA SER A 43 12.86 4.88 14.42
C SER A 43 11.97 4.58 15.63
N VAL A 44 11.89 5.49 16.61
CA VAL A 44 11.07 5.28 17.83
C VAL A 44 9.60 5.01 17.52
N ASP A 45 9.09 5.60 16.43
CA ASP A 45 7.73 5.41 15.94
C ASP A 45 7.61 4.31 14.88
N HIS A 46 8.72 3.62 14.58
CA HIS A 46 8.85 2.58 13.55
C HIS A 46 8.43 3.02 12.13
N ARG A 47 8.42 4.33 11.85
CA ARG A 47 7.90 4.91 10.60
C ARG A 47 8.76 6.05 10.05
N SER A 48 9.17 6.99 10.90
CA SER A 48 9.82 8.25 10.51
C SER A 48 11.21 8.11 9.88
N HIS A 49 11.82 6.92 9.89
CA HIS A 49 13.05 6.63 9.15
C HIS A 49 12.81 6.44 7.64
N MET A 50 11.54 6.41 7.20
CA MET A 50 11.15 6.22 5.80
C MET A 50 10.20 7.34 5.32
N ALA A 51 10.30 7.67 4.02
CA ALA A 51 9.43 8.64 3.36
C ALA A 51 8.99 8.17 1.96
N TYR A 52 7.89 8.78 1.48
CA TYR A 52 7.46 8.64 0.09
C TYR A 52 8.25 9.60 -0.82
N PRO A 53 8.57 9.19 -2.05
CA PRO A 53 9.15 10.10 -3.04
C PRO A 53 8.14 11.19 -3.42
N THR A 54 8.65 12.39 -3.67
CA THR A 54 7.86 13.53 -4.19
C THR A 54 8.40 13.87 -5.58
N ASP A 55 7.52 14.00 -6.57
CA ASP A 55 7.89 14.24 -7.98
C ASP A 55 8.94 13.24 -8.53
N GLY A 56 8.84 11.98 -8.08
CA GLY A 56 9.73 10.90 -8.52
C GLY A 56 11.11 10.89 -7.89
N ALA A 57 11.40 11.79 -6.94
CA ALA A 57 12.67 11.86 -6.24
C ALA A 57 12.48 11.72 -4.72
N CYS A 58 13.54 11.24 -4.06
CA CYS A 58 13.57 11.23 -2.60
C CYS A 58 13.83 12.64 -2.05
N PRO A 59 13.16 13.04 -0.95
CA PRO A 59 13.41 14.33 -0.33
C PRO A 59 14.79 14.36 0.32
N ASP A 60 15.36 15.56 0.52
CA ASP A 60 16.68 15.72 1.16
C ASP A 60 16.74 15.15 2.58
N THR A 61 15.59 15.03 3.26
CA THR A 61 15.49 14.39 4.58
C THR A 61 15.61 12.87 4.52
N HIS A 62 15.36 12.25 3.35
CA HIS A 62 15.42 10.81 3.13
C HIS A 62 16.17 10.48 1.84
N PRO A 63 17.45 10.82 1.71
CA PRO A 63 18.13 10.90 0.41
C PRO A 63 18.45 9.52 -0.20
N VAL A 64 18.27 8.42 0.52
CA VAL A 64 18.65 7.09 0.03
C VAL A 64 17.44 6.40 -0.59
N ALA A 65 17.40 6.29 -1.92
CA ALA A 65 16.39 5.51 -2.60
C ALA A 65 16.55 4.02 -2.30
N VAL A 66 15.44 3.36 -1.95
CA VAL A 66 15.35 1.90 -1.80
C VAL A 66 14.30 1.36 -2.79
N PRO A 67 14.22 0.03 -3.03
CA PRO A 67 13.21 -0.52 -3.93
C PRO A 67 11.79 -0.07 -3.56
N MET A 68 11.06 0.42 -4.56
CA MET A 68 9.64 0.74 -4.40
C MET A 68 8.83 -0.55 -4.44
N LEU A 69 8.16 -0.83 -3.33
CA LEU A 69 7.31 -2.02 -3.17
C LEU A 69 5.85 -1.60 -3.29
N GLU A 70 5.15 -2.27 -4.19
CA GLU A 70 3.71 -2.14 -4.36
C GLU A 70 3.06 -3.51 -4.30
N PHE A 71 2.04 -3.61 -3.45
CA PHE A 71 1.19 -4.78 -3.34
C PHE A 71 -0.19 -4.42 -3.88
N LYS A 72 -0.63 -5.17 -4.89
CA LYS A 72 -1.96 -5.03 -5.48
C LYS A 72 -2.65 -6.37 -5.57
N MET A 73 -3.89 -6.43 -5.09
CA MET A 73 -4.76 -7.58 -5.29
C MET A 73 -6.13 -7.15 -5.77
N ALA A 74 -6.67 -7.93 -6.70
CA ALA A 74 -7.98 -7.76 -7.28
C ALA A 74 -8.91 -8.88 -6.77
N PHE A 75 -10.11 -8.49 -6.37
CA PHE A 75 -11.21 -9.37 -6.03
C PHE A 75 -12.28 -9.19 -7.11
N PRO A 76 -12.72 -10.28 -7.79
CA PRO A 76 -13.68 -10.20 -8.89
C PRO A 76 -15.12 -10.01 -8.33
N VAL A 77 -15.32 -8.92 -7.61
CA VAL A 77 -16.60 -8.48 -7.04
C VAL A 77 -16.83 -7.02 -7.41
N ASP A 78 -18.08 -6.70 -7.77
CA ASP A 78 -18.56 -5.37 -8.11
C ASP A 78 -19.99 -5.17 -7.58
N GLY A 79 -20.58 -4.00 -7.82
CA GLY A 79 -21.93 -3.67 -7.35
C GLY A 79 -21.98 -3.32 -5.85
N ASP A 80 -22.97 -3.88 -5.15
CA ASP A 80 -23.18 -3.60 -3.73
C ASP A 80 -22.11 -4.28 -2.86
N MET A 81 -21.37 -3.48 -2.08
CA MET A 81 -20.32 -3.95 -1.18
C MET A 81 -20.83 -4.24 0.24
N SER A 82 -22.14 -4.11 0.51
CA SER A 82 -22.72 -4.23 1.86
C SER A 82 -22.49 -5.59 2.54
N ASP A 83 -22.39 -6.67 1.76
CA ASP A 83 -22.11 -8.03 2.24
C ASP A 83 -20.62 -8.39 2.25
N VAL A 84 -19.76 -7.53 1.70
CA VAL A 84 -18.32 -7.77 1.61
C VAL A 84 -17.66 -7.57 2.98
N ARG A 85 -16.90 -8.56 3.41
CA ARG A 85 -16.19 -8.56 4.69
C ARG A 85 -14.90 -9.35 4.63
N LEU A 86 -13.89 -8.91 5.37
CA LEU A 86 -12.71 -9.74 5.63
C LEU A 86 -13.01 -10.72 6.76
N ALA A 87 -12.37 -11.89 6.73
CA ALA A 87 -12.41 -12.81 7.86
C ALA A 87 -11.80 -12.20 9.15
N SER A 88 -10.89 -11.24 8.98
CA SER A 88 -10.27 -10.46 10.05
C SER A 88 -11.12 -9.28 10.56
N GLY A 89 -12.32 -9.07 10.01
CA GLY A 89 -13.23 -7.99 10.38
C GLY A 89 -13.21 -6.84 9.37
N GLU A 90 -12.96 -5.62 9.86
CA GLU A 90 -13.03 -4.38 9.08
C GLU A 90 -11.97 -4.30 7.99
N GLY A 91 -12.21 -3.49 6.96
CA GLY A 91 -11.33 -3.35 5.79
C GLY A 91 -9.93 -2.85 6.13
N TYR A 92 -9.77 -2.05 7.20
CA TYR A 92 -8.47 -1.55 7.67
C TYR A 92 -7.64 -2.59 8.42
N SER A 93 -8.16 -3.81 8.62
CA SER A 93 -7.36 -4.91 9.18
C SER A 93 -6.36 -5.49 8.17
N TRP A 94 -6.50 -5.15 6.88
CA TRP A 94 -5.57 -5.56 5.85
C TRP A 94 -4.18 -4.94 6.07
N HIS A 95 -3.15 -5.77 6.01
CA HIS A 95 -1.74 -5.34 6.00
C HIS A 95 -0.94 -6.24 5.07
N TYR A 96 0.25 -5.81 4.71
CA TYR A 96 1.21 -6.62 3.96
C TYR A 96 2.60 -6.43 4.54
N ASP A 97 3.39 -7.49 4.48
CA ASP A 97 4.77 -7.51 4.89
C ASP A 97 5.61 -7.98 3.71
N PHE A 98 6.82 -7.45 3.60
CA PHE A 98 7.80 -7.90 2.62
C PHE A 98 9.11 -8.22 3.33
N ILE A 99 9.68 -9.37 2.98
CA ILE A 99 10.99 -9.80 3.45
C ILE A 99 11.87 -10.01 2.23
N ASN A 100 12.91 -9.20 2.08
CA ASN A 100 13.91 -9.41 1.03
C ASN A 100 14.93 -10.44 1.50
N ALA A 101 14.97 -11.60 0.83
CA ALA A 101 15.94 -12.66 1.10
C ALA A 101 16.93 -12.86 -0.07
N TRP A 102 17.01 -11.92 -1.01
CA TRP A 102 17.88 -12.03 -2.18
C TRP A 102 19.33 -11.64 -1.83
N ASP A 103 20.32 -12.37 -2.38
CA ASP A 103 21.74 -11.98 -2.32
C ASP A 103 22.03 -10.99 -3.47
N PRO A 104 22.34 -9.71 -3.16
CA PRO A 104 22.59 -8.70 -4.18
C PRO A 104 23.78 -9.01 -5.10
N ARG A 105 24.71 -9.89 -4.69
CA ARG A 105 25.92 -10.22 -5.47
C ARG A 105 25.66 -11.23 -6.58
N THR A 106 24.51 -11.88 -6.57
CA THR A 106 24.16 -12.95 -7.51
C THR A 106 23.00 -12.59 -8.46
N LEU A 107 22.51 -11.35 -8.38
CA LEU A 107 21.42 -10.78 -9.17
C LEU A 107 21.90 -9.58 -9.97
#